data_AF-A0A3N6BIL3-F1
#
_entry.id   AF-A0A3N6BIL3-F1
#
_cell.length_a   1.000
_cell.length_b   1.000
_cell.length_c   1.000
_cell.angle_alpha   90.00
_cell.angle_beta   90.00
_cell.angle_gamma   90.00
#
_symmetry.space_group_name_H-M   'P 1'
#
loop_
_entity.id
_entity.type
_entity.pdbx_description
1 polymer ?
#
loop_
_entity_poly.entity_id
_entity_poly.type
_entity_poly.pdbx_seq_one_letter_code
_entity_poly.pdbx_strand_id
1 'polypeptide(L)'
;MHLDQLWSRSVRHTRTIGTILVTRRIEKFLEALLGHRVHFQFPQLWQTKAETLRESVTECGQCGSWSATWSCWQQTRHVSVDGKKRQCGVCAACLLRRMSVHAAGLAEPKSAYVWENLSAASFETGAAPSFPTKKVTRALREYAIAGALHLDHLAGLRHSPANEGMLDLTSFQLSRSLCMPEGETRAKLDRLLLQHEIEWRSFISSLGPTSFLADWAVEGRP
;
A
#
# COMPACT_ATOMS: atom_id res chain seq x y z
N MET A 1 -2.55 -7.75 -27.67
CA MET A 1 -3.36 -6.52 -27.67
C MET A 1 -4.44 -6.60 -26.59
N HIS A 2 -4.08 -6.50 -25.29
CA HIS A 2 -5.07 -6.36 -24.18
C HIS A 2 -4.50 -6.08 -22.77
N LEU A 3 -3.23 -5.69 -22.61
CA LEU A 3 -2.67 -5.29 -21.29
C LEU A 3 -2.83 -3.78 -21.04
N ASP A 4 -2.70 -2.95 -22.08
CA ASP A 4 -2.85 -1.49 -21.96
C ASP A 4 -4.28 -1.03 -21.63
N GLN A 5 -5.29 -1.79 -22.04
CA GLN A 5 -6.69 -1.48 -21.74
C GLN A 5 -7.10 -1.80 -20.29
N LEU A 6 -6.42 -2.75 -19.64
CA LEU A 6 -6.60 -3.01 -18.20
C LEU A 6 -5.92 -1.92 -17.37
N TRP A 7 -4.79 -1.40 -17.86
CA TRP A 7 -4.07 -0.30 -17.23
C TRP A 7 -4.87 1.02 -17.26
N SER A 8 -5.50 1.38 -18.40
CA SER A 8 -6.32 2.60 -18.51
C SER A 8 -7.63 2.60 -17.68
N ARG A 9 -8.05 1.42 -17.20
CA ARG A 9 -9.18 1.29 -16.26
C ARG A 9 -8.74 1.30 -14.79
N SER A 10 -7.53 0.82 -14.48
CA SER A 10 -7.00 0.81 -13.11
C SER A 10 -6.56 2.20 -12.64
N VAL A 11 -6.00 3.03 -13.54
CA VAL A 11 -5.54 4.40 -13.21
C VAL A 11 -6.70 5.38 -12.94
N ARG A 12 -7.95 5.01 -13.26
CA ARG A 12 -9.16 5.79 -12.92
C ARG A 12 -9.60 5.69 -11.45
N HIS A 13 -8.80 5.08 -10.60
CA HIS A 13 -9.02 5.01 -9.16
C HIS A 13 -7.89 5.70 -8.37
N THR A 14 -7.62 6.97 -8.68
CA THR A 14 -7.08 7.93 -7.71
C THR A 14 -8.12 8.18 -6.61
N ARG A 15 -8.35 7.17 -5.75
CA ARG A 15 -9.35 7.23 -4.67
C ARG A 15 -9.01 8.31 -3.63
N THR A 16 -7.77 8.77 -3.51
CA THR A 16 -7.39 9.73 -2.46
C THR A 16 -7.80 11.17 -2.81
N ILE A 17 -7.56 11.64 -4.04
CA ILE A 17 -7.91 13.01 -4.47
C ILE A 17 -9.44 13.17 -4.55
N GLY A 18 -10.12 12.16 -5.09
CA GLY A 18 -11.59 12.13 -5.15
C GLY A 18 -12.22 12.17 -3.75
N THR A 19 -11.60 11.51 -2.76
CA THR A 19 -12.14 11.48 -1.39
C THR A 19 -12.07 12.87 -0.73
N ILE A 20 -10.97 13.61 -0.86
CA ILE A 20 -10.83 14.94 -0.24
C ILE A 20 -11.77 15.97 -0.89
N LEU A 21 -11.94 15.91 -2.21
CA LEU A 21 -12.93 16.73 -2.92
C LEU A 21 -14.36 16.41 -2.46
N VAL A 22 -14.67 15.13 -2.30
CA VAL A 22 -15.98 14.67 -1.85
C VAL A 22 -16.23 15.06 -0.39
N THR A 23 -15.25 14.95 0.51
CA THR A 23 -15.44 15.33 1.91
C THR A 23 -15.79 16.80 2.05
N ARG A 24 -15.16 17.70 1.29
CA ARG A 24 -15.55 19.13 1.28
C ARG A 24 -16.99 19.36 0.80
N ARG A 25 -17.47 18.57 -0.16
CA ARG A 25 -18.87 18.64 -0.60
C ARG A 25 -19.80 18.11 0.49
N ILE A 26 -19.39 17.06 1.20
CA ILE A 26 -20.12 16.52 2.35
C ILE A 26 -20.17 17.54 3.49
N GLU A 27 -19.09 18.26 3.80
CA GLU A 27 -19.11 19.32 4.83
C GLU A 27 -20.18 20.37 4.53
N LYS A 28 -20.21 20.90 3.31
CA LYS A 28 -21.22 21.88 2.87
C LYS A 28 -22.64 21.31 2.93
N PHE A 29 -22.80 20.04 2.54
CA PHE A 29 -24.08 19.36 2.61
C PHE A 29 -24.57 19.17 4.05
N LEU A 30 -23.69 18.72 4.95
CA LEU A 30 -23.99 18.55 6.37
C LEU A 30 -24.29 19.88 7.06
N GLU A 31 -23.58 20.95 6.70
CA GLU A 31 -23.86 22.30 7.19
C GLU A 31 -25.26 22.76 6.75
N ALA A 32 -25.62 22.58 5.48
CA ALA A 32 -26.94 22.93 4.98
C ALA A 32 -28.07 22.07 5.58
N LEU A 33 -27.81 20.78 5.85
CA LEU A 33 -28.80 19.84 6.36
C LEU A 33 -29.00 19.96 7.88
N LEU A 34 -27.92 20.15 8.63
CA LEU A 34 -27.91 20.07 10.10
C LEU A 34 -27.74 21.44 10.77
N GLY A 35 -27.44 22.50 10.02
CA GLY A 35 -27.06 23.81 10.56
C GLY A 35 -25.74 23.78 11.34
N HIS A 36 -24.94 22.72 11.22
CA HIS A 36 -23.70 22.51 11.95
C HIS A 36 -22.53 22.29 10.99
N ARG A 37 -21.44 23.03 11.21
CA ARG A 37 -20.25 22.93 10.39
C ARG A 37 -19.37 21.77 10.86
N VAL A 38 -19.18 20.79 9.99
CA VAL A 38 -18.27 19.65 10.20
C VAL A 38 -17.00 19.89 9.39
N HIS A 39 -15.84 19.50 9.94
CA HIS A 39 -14.56 19.57 9.24
C HIS A 39 -13.84 18.22 9.28
N PHE A 40 -13.52 17.68 8.10
CA PHE A 40 -12.70 16.49 7.96
C PHE A 40 -11.23 16.86 7.92
N GLN A 41 -10.47 16.29 8.84
CA GLN A 41 -9.02 16.44 8.89
C GLN A 41 -8.35 15.13 8.46
N PHE A 42 -7.27 15.24 7.70
CA PHE A 42 -6.45 14.11 7.25
C PHE A 42 -5.00 14.28 7.72
N PRO A 43 -4.70 14.12 9.02
CA PRO A 43 -3.37 14.39 9.56
C PRO A 43 -2.27 13.57 8.87
N GLN A 44 -2.63 12.37 8.42
CA GLN A 44 -1.73 11.37 7.86
C GLN A 44 -1.63 11.43 6.33
N LEU A 45 -2.23 12.43 5.68
CA LEU A 45 -2.30 12.50 4.21
C LEU A 45 -0.92 12.52 3.55
N TRP A 46 0.01 13.22 4.18
CA TRP A 46 1.37 13.41 3.69
C TRP A 46 2.35 12.44 4.33
N GLN A 47 1.88 11.34 4.93
CA GLN A 47 2.74 10.35 5.55
C GLN A 47 2.64 9.01 4.82
N THR A 48 3.75 8.28 4.73
CA THR A 48 3.69 6.87 4.31
C THR A 48 2.99 6.04 5.37
N LYS A 49 2.53 4.86 4.99
CA LYS A 49 1.94 3.93 5.94
C LYS A 49 2.93 3.49 7.02
N ALA A 50 4.24 3.49 6.73
CA ALA A 50 5.29 3.22 7.71
C ALA A 50 5.48 4.38 8.69
N GLU A 51 5.51 5.62 8.20
CA GLU A 51 5.58 6.83 9.03
C GLU A 51 4.39 6.90 10.00
N THR A 52 3.16 6.73 9.49
CA THR A 52 1.95 6.69 10.33
C THR A 52 1.99 5.56 11.35
N LEU A 53 2.52 4.38 10.97
CA LEU A 53 2.66 3.25 11.90
C LEU A 53 3.66 3.60 13.01
N ARG A 54 4.82 4.16 12.67
CA ARG A 54 5.86 4.55 13.62
C ARG A 54 5.34 5.63 14.59
N GLU A 55 4.65 6.64 14.08
CA GLU A 55 4.01 7.68 14.90
C GLU A 55 3.00 7.06 15.86
N SER A 56 2.09 6.20 15.36
CA SER A 56 1.07 5.56 16.18
C SER A 56 1.63 4.71 17.33
N VAL A 57 2.75 4.00 17.09
CA VAL A 57 3.41 3.16 18.11
C VAL A 57 4.15 4.03 19.13
N THR A 58 4.70 5.17 18.70
CA THR A 58 5.41 6.10 19.59
C THR A 58 4.44 6.83 20.51
N GLU A 59 3.32 7.32 19.98
CA GLU A 59 2.33 8.10 20.73
C GLU A 59 1.47 7.25 21.67
N CYS A 60 1.05 6.06 21.23
CA CYS A 60 0.22 5.18 22.04
C CYS A 60 1.05 4.20 22.90
N GLY A 61 2.36 4.13 22.74
CA GLY A 61 3.17 3.02 23.25
C GLY A 61 2.73 1.67 22.67
N GLN A 62 3.05 0.56 23.35
CA GLN A 62 2.59 -0.79 22.95
C GLN A 62 1.07 -1.02 23.18
N CYS A 63 0.30 -0.01 23.63
CA CYS A 63 -1.11 -0.20 23.97
C CYS A 63 -2.03 -0.34 22.73
N GLY A 64 -1.55 0.04 21.54
CA GLY A 64 -2.27 -0.12 20.29
C GLY A 64 -2.00 -1.46 19.63
N SER A 65 -3.03 -2.30 19.52
CA SER A 65 -3.02 -3.60 18.84
C SER A 65 -2.89 -3.47 17.30
N TRP A 66 -1.93 -2.67 16.82
CA TRP A 66 -1.62 -2.56 15.39
C TRP A 66 -1.36 -3.95 14.79
N SER A 67 -0.77 -4.85 15.58
CA SER A 67 -0.53 -6.26 15.25
C SER A 67 -1.83 -7.07 15.07
N ALA A 68 -2.93 -6.73 15.73
CA ALA A 68 -4.23 -7.38 15.51
C ALA A 68 -5.05 -6.76 14.37
N THR A 69 -4.64 -5.60 13.83
CA THR A 69 -5.33 -5.01 12.67
C THR A 69 -5.22 -5.91 11.45
N TRP A 70 -6.26 -5.90 10.62
CA TRP A 70 -6.34 -6.76 9.45
C TRP A 70 -6.26 -5.96 8.15
N SER A 71 -5.19 -6.18 7.37
CA SER A 71 -4.99 -5.51 6.07
C SER A 71 -5.40 -6.38 4.88
N CYS A 72 -5.47 -7.69 5.06
CA CYS A 72 -5.72 -8.61 3.96
C CYS A 72 -7.16 -8.54 3.45
N TRP A 73 -7.36 -8.38 2.14
CA TRP A 73 -8.71 -8.40 1.53
C TRP A 73 -9.22 -9.81 1.21
N GLN A 74 -8.37 -10.84 1.32
CA GLN A 74 -8.74 -12.22 1.02
C GLN A 74 -9.69 -12.79 2.08
N GLN A 75 -10.67 -13.57 1.64
CA GLN A 75 -11.63 -14.23 2.54
C GLN A 75 -10.98 -15.39 3.30
N THR A 76 -11.50 -15.68 4.50
CA THR A 76 -10.99 -16.72 5.41
C THR A 76 -10.71 -18.07 4.72
N ARG A 77 -11.57 -18.53 3.80
CA ARG A 77 -11.39 -19.79 3.08
C ARG A 77 -10.08 -19.88 2.26
N HIS A 78 -9.59 -18.74 1.78
CA HIS A 78 -8.38 -18.62 0.97
C HIS A 78 -7.11 -18.42 1.81
N VAL A 79 -7.24 -18.03 3.07
CA VAL A 79 -6.10 -17.62 3.91
C VAL A 79 -6.08 -18.27 5.29
N SER A 80 -6.81 -19.38 5.46
CA SER A 80 -6.74 -20.19 6.66
C SER A 80 -5.67 -21.26 6.54
N VAL A 81 -4.86 -21.37 7.58
CA VAL A 81 -3.80 -22.37 7.77
C VAL A 81 -4.03 -22.99 9.14
N ASP A 82 -4.09 -24.31 9.23
CA ASP A 82 -4.31 -25.06 10.49
C ASP A 82 -5.53 -24.58 11.29
N GLY A 83 -6.65 -24.34 10.58
CA GLY A 83 -7.90 -23.86 11.18
C GLY A 83 -7.88 -22.41 11.67
N LYS A 84 -6.76 -21.69 11.52
CA LYS A 84 -6.61 -20.29 11.92
C LYS A 84 -6.57 -19.36 10.72
N LYS A 85 -7.31 -18.26 10.81
CA LYS A 85 -7.31 -17.18 9.81
C LYS A 85 -5.98 -16.42 9.85
N ARG A 86 -5.29 -16.29 8.72
CA ARG A 86 -4.03 -15.54 8.56
C ARG A 86 -4.12 -14.53 7.43
N GLN A 87 -3.27 -13.52 7.42
CA GLN A 87 -3.20 -12.62 6.28
C GLN A 87 -2.55 -13.36 5.10
N CYS A 88 -2.88 -13.07 3.84
CA CYS A 88 -2.22 -13.81 2.75
C CYS A 88 -0.71 -13.52 2.70
N GLY A 89 -0.28 -12.28 2.94
CA GLY A 89 1.14 -11.90 2.93
C GLY A 89 1.69 -11.47 1.57
N VAL A 90 0.90 -11.61 0.49
CA VAL A 90 1.35 -11.38 -0.89
C VAL A 90 0.45 -10.49 -1.74
N CYS A 91 -0.76 -10.16 -1.28
CA CYS A 91 -1.56 -9.15 -2.00
C CYS A 91 -1.04 -7.74 -1.72
N ALA A 92 -1.38 -6.77 -2.58
CA ALA A 92 -0.94 -5.37 -2.45
C ALA A 92 -1.07 -4.82 -1.01
N ALA A 93 -2.21 -5.03 -0.35
CA ALA A 93 -2.44 -4.56 1.01
C ALA A 93 -1.55 -5.26 2.06
N CYS A 94 -1.30 -6.56 1.91
CA CYS A 94 -0.39 -7.28 2.79
C CYS A 94 1.07 -6.92 2.54
N LEU A 95 1.47 -6.71 1.28
CA LEU A 95 2.81 -6.27 0.94
C LEU A 95 3.06 -4.85 1.46
N LEU A 96 2.10 -3.93 1.30
CA LEU A 96 2.16 -2.59 1.89
C LEU A 96 2.32 -2.68 3.41
N ARG A 97 1.52 -3.51 4.10
CA ARG A 97 1.66 -3.72 5.55
C ARG A 97 3.06 -4.20 5.92
N ARG A 98 3.58 -5.24 5.24
CA ARG A 98 4.88 -5.83 5.55
C ARG A 98 6.03 -4.85 5.31
N MET A 99 5.98 -4.11 4.21
CA MET A 99 6.92 -3.02 3.93
C MET A 99 6.85 -1.95 5.01
N SER A 100 5.64 -1.54 5.43
CA SER A 100 5.47 -0.54 6.48
C SER A 100 5.97 -0.99 7.84
N VAL A 101 5.73 -2.25 8.22
CA VAL A 101 6.27 -2.86 9.45
C VAL A 101 7.79 -2.89 9.41
N HIS A 102 8.37 -3.32 8.28
CA HIS A 102 9.82 -3.34 8.08
C HIS A 102 10.44 -1.93 8.20
N ALA A 103 9.91 -0.96 7.47
CA ALA A 103 10.39 0.42 7.49
C ALA A 103 10.20 1.11 8.85
N ALA A 104 9.18 0.72 9.63
CA ALA A 104 8.99 1.18 11.00
C ALA A 104 9.95 0.53 12.01
N GLY A 105 10.79 -0.44 11.60
CA GLY A 105 11.68 -1.19 12.49
C GLY A 105 10.94 -2.18 13.40
N LEU A 106 9.73 -2.58 13.00
CA LEU A 106 8.87 -3.51 13.74
C LEU A 106 8.96 -4.91 13.14
N ALA A 107 8.46 -5.90 13.88
CA ALA A 107 8.42 -7.28 13.45
C ALA A 107 7.04 -7.90 13.66
N GLU A 108 6.67 -8.82 12.77
CA GLU A 108 5.50 -9.67 12.91
C GLU A 108 5.93 -11.14 12.84
N PRO A 109 5.27 -12.04 13.59
CA PRO A 109 5.58 -13.44 13.50
C PRO A 109 5.24 -13.95 12.09
N LYS A 110 6.08 -14.85 11.55
CA LYS A 110 5.84 -15.47 10.24
C LYS A 110 4.44 -16.08 10.14
N SER A 111 3.97 -16.70 11.23
CA SER A 111 2.65 -17.31 11.37
C SER A 111 1.46 -16.34 11.29
N ALA A 112 1.69 -15.02 11.27
CA ALA A 112 0.64 -14.04 10.94
C ALA A 112 0.17 -14.16 9.47
N TYR A 113 0.93 -14.87 8.63
CA TYR A 113 0.73 -14.91 7.19
C TYR A 113 0.61 -16.34 6.63
N VAL A 114 -0.03 -16.46 5.46
CA VAL A 114 -0.01 -17.66 4.63
C VAL A 114 1.34 -17.78 3.93
N TRP A 115 1.80 -16.73 3.26
CA TRP A 115 3.15 -16.65 2.71
C TRP A 115 4.11 -16.21 3.80
N GLU A 116 4.57 -17.17 4.59
CA GLU A 116 5.46 -16.96 5.73
C GLU A 116 6.86 -16.48 5.31
N ASN A 117 7.35 -16.92 4.16
CA ASN A 117 8.71 -16.65 3.68
C ASN A 117 8.71 -15.96 2.31
N LEU A 118 8.91 -14.64 2.28
CA LEU A 118 9.05 -13.91 1.01
C LEU A 118 10.46 -14.01 0.42
N SER A 119 11.46 -14.44 1.19
CA SER A 119 12.83 -14.67 0.70
C SER A 119 12.98 -16.02 -0.03
N ALA A 120 11.90 -16.80 -0.14
CA ALA A 120 11.92 -18.06 -0.86
C ALA A 120 12.19 -17.85 -2.36
N ALA A 121 12.80 -18.84 -3.00
CA ALA A 121 13.12 -18.80 -4.44
C ALA A 121 11.90 -18.98 -5.35
N SER A 122 10.79 -19.49 -4.83
CA SER A 122 9.55 -19.61 -5.58
C SER A 122 8.34 -19.19 -4.75
N PHE A 123 7.29 -18.79 -5.45
CA PHE A 123 6.03 -18.39 -4.83
C PHE A 123 5.44 -19.54 -4.00
N GLU A 124 5.50 -20.76 -4.50
CA GLU A 124 4.93 -21.95 -3.88
C GLU A 124 5.67 -22.31 -2.58
N THR A 125 6.99 -22.19 -2.57
CA THR A 125 7.83 -22.51 -1.40
C THR A 125 7.81 -21.43 -0.33
N GLY A 126 7.30 -20.23 -0.64
CA GLY A 126 7.09 -19.16 0.33
C GLY A 126 5.87 -19.34 1.23
N ALA A 127 4.94 -20.22 0.87
CA ALA A 127 3.75 -20.51 1.66
C ALA A 127 4.06 -21.34 2.92
N ALA A 128 3.22 -21.23 3.94
CA ALA A 128 3.29 -22.06 5.14
C ALA A 128 3.27 -23.55 4.75
N PRO A 129 4.10 -24.41 5.36
CA PRO A 129 4.19 -25.83 4.96
C PRO A 129 2.86 -26.59 5.04
N SER A 130 1.98 -26.21 5.97
CA SER A 130 0.65 -26.79 6.14
C SER A 130 -0.43 -26.17 5.24
N PHE A 131 -0.09 -25.16 4.43
CA PHE A 131 -1.04 -24.56 3.49
C PHE A 131 -1.26 -25.50 2.30
N PRO A 132 -2.51 -25.92 1.99
CA PRO A 132 -2.76 -26.89 0.94
C PRO A 132 -2.30 -26.39 -0.44
N THR A 133 -1.45 -27.15 -1.12
CA THR A 133 -0.94 -26.82 -2.47
C THR A 133 -2.05 -26.53 -3.47
N LYS A 134 -3.18 -27.27 -3.40
CA LYS A 134 -4.38 -27.01 -4.22
C LYS A 134 -5.00 -25.61 -4.05
N LYS A 135 -4.70 -24.90 -2.95
CA LYS A 135 -5.13 -23.51 -2.72
C LYS A 135 -4.16 -22.48 -3.31
N VAL A 136 -2.95 -22.89 -3.67
CA VAL A 136 -2.00 -22.07 -4.43
C VAL A 136 -2.40 -22.13 -5.90
N THR A 137 -3.30 -21.22 -6.29
CA THR A 137 -3.85 -21.17 -7.65
C THR A 137 -3.07 -20.18 -8.53
N ARG A 138 -3.14 -20.36 -9.85
CA ARG A 138 -2.58 -19.40 -10.81
C ARG A 138 -3.13 -17.99 -10.60
N ALA A 139 -4.44 -17.87 -10.41
CA ALA A 139 -5.08 -16.58 -10.15
C ALA A 139 -4.49 -15.89 -8.91
N LEU A 140 -4.25 -16.63 -7.83
CA LEU A 140 -3.66 -16.09 -6.61
C LEU A 140 -2.21 -15.61 -6.84
N ARG A 141 -1.43 -16.33 -7.66
CA ARG A 141 -0.09 -15.90 -8.09
C ARG A 141 -0.14 -14.62 -8.92
N GLU A 142 -1.05 -14.54 -9.90
CA GLU A 142 -1.25 -13.33 -10.71
C GLU A 142 -1.66 -12.13 -9.84
N TYR A 143 -2.52 -12.32 -8.85
CA TYR A 143 -2.88 -11.28 -7.88
C TYR A 143 -1.69 -10.83 -7.01
N ALA A 144 -0.80 -11.76 -6.64
CA ALA A 144 0.41 -11.44 -5.90
C ALA A 144 1.39 -10.62 -6.75
N ILE A 145 1.62 -11.03 -8.00
CA ILE A 145 2.44 -10.31 -8.97
C ILE A 145 1.89 -8.90 -9.20
N ALA A 146 0.60 -8.77 -9.48
CA ALA A 146 -0.04 -7.47 -9.63
C ALA A 146 0.12 -6.62 -8.37
N GLY A 147 0.02 -7.23 -7.18
CA GLY A 147 0.24 -6.53 -5.91
C GLY A 147 1.65 -5.98 -5.76
N ALA A 148 2.67 -6.77 -6.10
CA ALA A 148 4.06 -6.36 -6.08
C ALA A 148 4.33 -5.24 -7.09
N LEU A 149 3.89 -5.42 -8.34
CA LEU A 149 4.06 -4.44 -9.42
C LEU A 149 3.37 -3.10 -9.11
N HIS A 150 2.22 -3.09 -8.44
CA HIS A 150 1.59 -1.82 -8.04
C HIS A 150 2.46 -1.01 -7.06
N LEU A 151 3.11 -1.67 -6.11
CA LEU A 151 3.99 -0.99 -5.16
C LEU A 151 5.31 -0.57 -5.82
N ASP A 152 5.81 -1.40 -6.73
CA ASP A 152 7.02 -1.16 -7.52
C ASP A 152 6.86 0.02 -8.48
N HIS A 153 5.77 0.05 -9.26
CA HIS A 153 5.46 1.18 -10.13
C HIS A 153 5.23 2.48 -9.36
N LEU A 154 4.69 2.41 -8.13
CA LEU A 154 4.56 3.59 -7.27
C LEU A 154 5.93 4.11 -6.81
N ALA A 155 6.88 3.22 -6.53
CA ALA A 155 8.27 3.58 -6.23
C ALA A 155 8.97 4.23 -7.43
N GLY A 156 8.72 3.73 -8.64
CA GLY A 156 9.26 4.31 -9.89
C GLY A 156 8.54 5.56 -10.40
N LEU A 157 7.45 5.99 -9.76
CA LEU A 157 6.49 6.92 -10.35
C LEU A 157 7.12 8.27 -10.74
N ARG A 158 8.07 8.76 -9.94
CA ARG A 158 8.77 10.05 -10.13
C ARG A 158 9.82 10.00 -11.23
N HIS A 159 10.32 8.83 -11.60
CA HIS A 159 11.44 8.67 -12.54
C HIS A 159 10.99 8.65 -13.99
N SER A 160 9.69 8.48 -14.24
CA SER A 160 9.15 8.48 -15.60
C SER A 160 8.68 9.88 -16.01
N PRO A 161 9.28 10.49 -17.06
CA PRO A 161 8.80 11.76 -17.60
C PRO A 161 7.34 11.71 -18.04
N ALA A 162 6.84 10.53 -18.44
CA ALA A 162 5.44 10.33 -18.83
C ALA A 162 4.45 10.58 -17.68
N ASN A 163 4.90 10.52 -16.42
CA ASN A 163 4.06 10.74 -15.24
C ASN A 163 4.05 12.21 -14.77
N GLU A 164 4.93 13.07 -15.28
CA GLU A 164 5.11 14.43 -14.78
C GLU A 164 3.80 15.24 -14.85
N GLY A 165 3.15 15.27 -16.01
CA GLY A 165 1.88 15.97 -16.18
C GLY A 165 0.73 15.41 -15.32
N MET A 166 0.76 14.10 -14.99
CA MET A 166 -0.22 13.50 -14.08
C MET A 166 0.03 13.93 -12.62
N LEU A 167 1.29 14.01 -12.21
CA LEU A 167 1.68 14.50 -10.89
C LEU A 167 1.38 16.00 -10.73
N ASP A 168 1.57 16.80 -11.79
CA ASP A 168 1.21 18.22 -11.82
C ASP A 168 -0.30 18.39 -11.66
N LEU A 169 -1.09 17.71 -12.50
CA LEU A 169 -2.55 17.76 -12.41
C LEU A 169 -3.05 17.31 -11.03
N THR A 170 -2.47 16.25 -10.48
CA THR A 170 -2.79 15.75 -9.14
C THR A 170 -2.49 16.78 -8.07
N SER A 171 -1.32 17.43 -8.15
CA SER A 171 -0.90 18.46 -7.21
C SER A 171 -1.80 19.69 -7.29
N PHE A 172 -2.15 20.12 -8.51
CA PHE A 172 -3.13 21.20 -8.72
C PHE A 172 -4.47 20.86 -8.07
N GLN A 173 -5.03 19.67 -8.32
CA GLN A 173 -6.32 19.25 -7.74
C GLN A 173 -6.28 19.16 -6.20
N LEU A 174 -5.20 18.61 -5.65
CA LEU A 174 -5.00 18.54 -4.20
C LEU A 174 -4.84 19.92 -3.57
N SER A 175 -4.12 20.84 -4.22
CA SER A 175 -3.91 22.21 -3.74
C SER A 175 -5.24 22.94 -3.52
N ARG A 176 -6.15 22.83 -4.49
CA ARG A 176 -7.51 23.38 -4.42
C ARG A 176 -8.31 22.72 -3.30
N SER A 177 -8.20 21.40 -3.18
CA SER A 177 -8.96 20.58 -2.24
C SER A 177 -8.47 20.66 -0.81
N LEU A 178 -7.25 21.14 -0.59
CA LEU A 178 -6.66 21.32 0.74
C LEU A 178 -6.51 22.80 1.10
N CYS A 179 -6.80 23.72 0.16
CA CYS A 179 -6.48 25.15 0.31
C CYS A 179 -5.01 25.38 0.66
N MET A 180 -4.12 24.65 -0.01
CA MET A 180 -2.67 24.73 0.16
C MET A 180 -2.05 25.30 -1.13
N PRO A 181 -0.94 26.06 -1.06
CA PRO A 181 -0.21 26.45 -2.27
C PRO A 181 0.18 25.23 -3.10
N GLU A 182 0.12 25.35 -4.43
CA GLU A 182 0.40 24.24 -5.34
C GLU A 182 1.85 23.75 -5.22
N GLY A 183 2.81 24.66 -5.15
CA GLY A 183 4.23 24.31 -4.94
C GLY A 183 4.47 23.55 -3.63
N GLU A 184 3.80 23.95 -2.53
CA GLU A 184 3.86 23.22 -1.27
C GLU A 184 3.21 21.83 -1.39
N THR A 185 2.06 21.75 -2.06
CA THR A 185 1.34 20.49 -2.30
C THR A 185 2.20 19.51 -3.10
N ARG A 186 2.84 20.00 -4.18
CA ARG A 186 3.75 19.21 -5.00
C ARG A 186 4.95 18.73 -4.20
N ALA A 187 5.59 19.61 -3.44
CA ALA A 187 6.72 19.24 -2.59
C ALA A 187 6.36 18.13 -1.58
N LYS A 188 5.17 18.19 -0.96
CA LYS A 188 4.71 17.13 -0.05
C LYS A 188 4.40 15.82 -0.77
N LEU A 189 3.81 15.88 -1.97
CA LEU A 189 3.57 14.69 -2.80
C LEU A 189 4.90 14.04 -3.23
N ASP A 190 5.86 14.83 -3.70
CA ASP A 190 7.18 14.34 -4.10
C ASP A 190 7.92 13.70 -2.93
N ARG A 191 7.87 14.32 -1.74
CA ARG A 191 8.45 13.75 -0.52
C ARG A 191 7.79 12.42 -0.15
N LEU A 192 6.46 12.34 -0.20
CA LEU A 192 5.71 11.11 0.09
C LEU A 192 6.11 9.98 -0.86
N LEU A 193 6.19 10.27 -2.16
CA LEU A 193 6.56 9.30 -3.19
C LEU A 193 8.03 8.87 -3.05
N LEU A 194 8.94 9.80 -2.77
CA LEU A 194 10.34 9.49 -2.47
C LEU A 194 10.47 8.56 -1.26
N GLN A 195 9.72 8.86 -0.19
CA GLN A 195 9.78 8.05 1.03
C GLN A 195 9.23 6.64 0.78
N HIS A 196 8.12 6.50 0.04
CA HIS A 196 7.61 5.19 -0.40
C HIS A 196 8.65 4.42 -1.23
N GLU A 197 9.34 5.09 -2.16
CA GLU A 197 10.40 4.48 -2.98
C GLU A 197 11.53 3.91 -2.10
N ILE A 198 12.02 4.68 -1.14
CA ILE A 198 13.07 4.26 -0.19
C ILE A 198 12.60 3.05 0.62
N GLU A 199 11.38 3.10 1.16
CA GLU A 199 10.80 2.02 1.96
C GLU A 199 10.64 0.73 1.15
N TRP A 200 10.15 0.84 -0.09
CA TRP A 200 9.97 -0.30 -0.99
C TRP A 200 11.30 -0.94 -1.37
N ARG A 201 12.29 -0.15 -1.80
CA ARG A 201 13.63 -0.65 -2.14
C ARG A 201 14.31 -1.31 -0.95
N SER A 202 14.26 -0.70 0.23
CA SER A 202 14.82 -1.29 1.45
C SER A 202 14.16 -2.63 1.78
N PHE A 203 12.82 -2.68 1.67
CA PHE A 203 12.09 -3.91 1.94
C PHE A 203 12.47 -5.02 0.95
N ILE A 204 12.48 -4.75 -0.36
CA ILE A 204 12.83 -5.74 -1.38
C ILE A 204 14.29 -6.21 -1.24
N SER A 205 15.22 -5.29 -1.01
CA SER A 205 16.63 -5.61 -0.75
C SER A 205 16.78 -6.54 0.47
N SER A 206 16.01 -6.31 1.54
CA SER A 206 16.03 -7.16 2.73
C SER A 206 15.58 -8.60 2.51
N LEU A 207 14.84 -8.88 1.42
CA LEU A 207 14.39 -10.24 1.09
C LEU A 207 15.47 -11.08 0.41
N GLY A 208 16.52 -10.45 -0.10
CA GLY A 208 17.61 -11.08 -0.82
C GLY A 208 17.35 -11.23 -2.34
N PRO A 209 18.41 -11.35 -3.15
CA PRO A 209 18.33 -11.30 -4.60
C PRO A 209 17.66 -12.54 -5.23
N THR A 210 17.56 -13.64 -4.49
CA THR A 210 16.89 -14.88 -4.95
C THR A 210 15.43 -14.94 -4.55
N SER A 211 14.87 -13.88 -3.95
CA SER A 211 13.46 -13.84 -3.59
C SER A 211 12.58 -13.82 -4.83
N PHE A 212 11.54 -14.66 -4.86
CA PHE A 212 10.53 -14.60 -5.92
C PHE A 212 9.87 -13.21 -6.03
N LEU A 213 9.84 -12.44 -4.94
CA LEU A 213 9.25 -11.10 -4.92
C LEU A 213 10.22 -10.07 -5.52
N ALA A 214 11.53 -10.21 -5.24
CA ALA A 214 12.57 -9.40 -5.88
C ALA A 214 12.67 -9.66 -7.39
N ASP A 215 12.35 -10.88 -7.83
CA ASP A 215 12.24 -11.18 -9.26
C ASP A 215 11.14 -10.38 -9.96
N TRP A 216 10.06 -10.04 -9.25
CA TRP A 216 8.92 -9.29 -9.80
C TRP A 216 9.07 -7.77 -9.69
N ALA A 217 9.81 -7.29 -8.69
CA ALA A 217 10.00 -5.87 -8.39
C ALA A 217 11.23 -5.33 -9.14
N VAL A 218 11.03 -4.58 -10.22
CA VAL A 218 12.11 -4.03 -11.05
C VAL A 218 12.70 -2.78 -10.41
N GLU A 219 11.86 -1.86 -9.95
CA GLU A 219 12.25 -0.63 -9.26
C GLU A 219 12.80 -0.89 -7.85
N GLY A 220 12.42 -2.02 -7.26
CA GLY A 220 12.86 -2.50 -5.94
C GLY A 220 14.27 -3.11 -5.90
N ARG A 221 14.92 -3.32 -7.06
CA ARG A 221 16.28 -3.86 -7.09
C ARG A 221 17.30 -2.79 -6.66
N PRO A 222 18.33 -3.17 -5.88
CA PRO A 222 19.40 -2.26 -5.48
C PRO A 222 20.24 -1.79 -6.68
#